data_AF-A0A7C5K2J4-F1
#
_entry.id   AF-A0A7C5K2J4-F1
#
_cell.length_a   1.000
_cell.length_b   1.000
_cell.length_c   1.000
_cell.angle_alpha   90.00
_cell.angle_beta   90.00
_cell.angle_gamma   90.00
#
_symmetry.space_group_name_H-M   'P 1'
#
loop_
_entity.id
_entity.type
_entity.pdbx_description
1 polymer ?
#
loop_
_entity_poly.entity_id
_entity_poly.type
_entity_poly.pdbx_seq_one_letter_code
_entity_poly.pdbx_strand_id
1 'polypeptide(L)' 'MKGVFITGTDTGVGKTIVAAALVRSLLGLGVDAGVMKPVETGRVSDSMT' A
#
# COMPACT_ATOMS: atom_id res chain seq x y z
N MET A 1 -3.54 -2.20 -19.07
CA MET A 1 -3.18 -1.89 -17.67
C MET A 1 -2.61 -3.15 -17.02
N LYS A 2 -1.51 -3.03 -16.26
CA LYS A 2 -0.96 -4.11 -15.42
C LYS A 2 -1.16 -3.72 -13.96
N GLY A 3 -1.64 -4.65 -13.13
CA GLY A 3 -1.88 -4.43 -11.71
C GLY A 3 -1.36 -5.58 -10.86
N VAL A 4 -0.92 -5.27 -9.64
CA VAL A 4 -0.45 -6.24 -8.64
C VAL A 4 -1.39 -6.18 -7.45
N PHE A 5 -1.93 -7.33 -7.03
CA PHE A 5 -2.79 -7.42 -5.86
C PHE A 5 -2.01 -8.03 -4.69
N ILE A 6 -1.87 -7.27 -3.60
CA ILE A 6 -1.17 -7.71 -2.39
C ILE A 6 -2.21 -8.21 -1.38
N THR A 7 -2.22 -9.52 -1.15
CA THR A 7 -3.02 -10.17 -0.11
C THR A 7 -2.23 -10.27 1.20
N GLY A 8 -2.91 -10.69 2.27
CA GLY A 8 -2.23 -11.12 3.49
C GLY A 8 -3.18 -11.84 4.41
N THR A 9 -2.61 -12.63 5.31
CA THR A 9 -3.33 -13.60 6.15
C THR A 9 -4.07 -12.97 7.31
N ASP A 10 -3.67 -11.76 7.74
CA ASP A 10 -4.29 -11.03 8.84
C ASP A 10 -4.08 -9.50 8.67
N THR A 11 -4.71 -8.70 9.51
CA THR A 11 -4.37 -7.28 9.77
C THR A 11 -2.98 -7.14 10.41
N GLY A 12 -2.34 -5.98 10.29
CA GLY A 12 -1.04 -5.74 10.93
C GLY A 12 0.19 -6.45 10.31
N VAL A 13 0.03 -7.45 9.44
CA VAL A 13 1.15 -8.21 8.83
C VAL A 13 2.06 -7.43 7.86
N GLY A 14 1.94 -6.10 7.78
CA GLY A 14 2.83 -5.26 6.98
C GLY A 14 2.44 -5.06 5.51
N LYS A 15 1.23 -5.45 5.08
CA LYS A 15 0.75 -5.26 3.69
C LYS A 15 0.96 -3.84 3.15
N THR A 16 0.72 -2.80 3.98
CA THR A 16 0.91 -1.40 3.59
C THR A 16 2.38 -1.06 3.36
N ILE A 17 3.29 -1.60 4.17
CA ILE A 17 4.75 -1.40 4.01
C ILE A 17 5.20 -2.05 2.69
N VAL A 18 4.76 -3.29 2.43
CA VAL A 18 5.10 -4.00 1.19
C VAL A 18 4.58 -3.25 -0.04
N ALA A 19 3.34 -2.78 -0.01
CA ALA A 19 2.75 -2.02 -1.11
C ALA A 19 3.49 -0.71 -1.38
N ALA A 20 3.83 0.04 -0.33
CA ALA A 20 4.59 1.29 -0.44
C ALA A 20 6.02 1.05 -0.96
N ALA A 21 6.70 0.01 -0.46
CA ALA A 21 8.04 -0.37 -0.92
C ALA A 21 8.05 -0.75 -2.39
N LEU A 22 7.05 -1.53 -2.84
CA LEU A 22 6.91 -1.93 -4.23
C LEU A 22 6.74 -0.71 -5.16
N VAL A 23 5.81 0.20 -4.83
CA VAL A 23 5.60 1.42 -5.63
C VAL A 23 6.85 2.28 -5.63
N ARG A 24 7.50 2.48 -4.48
CA ARG A 24 8.75 3.26 -4.40
C ARG A 24 9.85 2.68 -5.28
N SER A 25 9.97 1.35 -5.33
CA SER A 25 10.94 0.68 -6.21
C SER A 25 10.59 0.87 -7.69
N LEU A 26 9.31 0.77 -8.06
CA LEU A 26 8.86 0.97 -9.45
C LEU A 26 9.09 2.41 -9.92
N LEU A 27 8.78 3.39 -9.07
CA LEU A 27 9.07 4.79 -9.33
C LEU A 27 10.58 5.03 -9.50
N GLY A 28 11.41 4.37 -8.68
CA GLY A 28 12.88 4.42 -8.81
C GLY A 28 13.42 3.83 -10.12
N LEU A 29 12.64 2.97 -10.78
CA LEU A 29 12.94 2.40 -12.10
C LEU A 29 12.31 3.23 -13.25
N GLY A 30 11.72 4.39 -12.96
CA GLY A 30 11.05 5.23 -13.95
C GLY A 30 9.69 4.69 -14.42
N VAL A 31 9.13 3.70 -13.72
CA VAL A 31 7.80 3.16 -14.01
C VAL A 31 6.77 4.04 -13.31
N ASP A 32 5.83 4.57 -14.08
CA ASP A 32 4.65 5.25 -13.54
C ASP A 32 3.75 4.25 -12.81
N ALA A 33 3.75 4.32 -11.48
CA ALA A 33 3.08 3.38 -10.60
C ALA A 33 2.41 4.11 -9.43
N GLY A 34 1.18 3.71 -9.12
CA GLY A 34 0.42 4.16 -7.95
C GLY A 34 0.02 2.99 -7.05
N VAL A 35 -0.25 3.29 -5.78
CA VAL A 35 -0.86 2.33 -4.84
C VAL A 35 -2.30 2.73 -4.57
N MET A 36 -3.18 1.75 -4.52
CA MET A 36 -4.58 1.91 -4.13
C MET A 36 -4.90 0.93 -3.01
N LYS A 37 -5.50 1.42 -1.92
CA LYS A 37 -6.00 0.59 -0.82
C LYS A 37 -7.54 0.60 -0.87
N PRO A 38 -8.18 -0.39 -1.54
CA PRO A 38 -9.63 -0.36 -1.77
C PRO A 38 -10.45 -0.65 -0.51
N VAL A 39 -9.86 -1.35 0.47
CA VAL A 39 -10.53 -1.72 1.72
C VAL A 39 -9.54 -1.57 2.88
N GLU A 40 -9.89 -0.73 3.85
CA GLU A 40 -9.13 -0.52 5.09
C GLU A 40 -10.11 -0.47 6.27
N THR A 41 -9.99 -1.40 7.22
CA THR A 41 -10.73 -1.40 8.48
C THR A 41 -9.78 -1.01 9.61
N GLY A 42 -10.14 0.04 10.36
CA GLY A 42 -9.31 0.61 11.44
C GLY A 42 -8.43 1.77 10.99
N ARG A 43 -9.01 2.97 10.91
CA ARG A 43 -8.25 4.21 11.11
C ARG A 43 -8.35 4.57 12.58
N VAL A 44 -7.22 4.74 13.27
CA VAL A 44 -7.18 5.74 14.33
C VAL A 44 -7.30 7.06 13.58
N SER A 45 -8.45 7.70 13.70
CA SER A 45 -8.61 9.10 13.30
C SER A 45 -7.39 9.85 13.82
N ASP A 46 -6.67 10.52 12.92
CA ASP A 46 -5.60 11.43 13.29
C ASP A 46 -6.23 12.48 14.21
N SER A 47 -6.11 12.26 15.52
CA SER A 47 -6.45 13.23 16.55
C SER A 47 -5.13 13.88 16.91
N MET A 48 -4.67 14.73 16.01
CA MET A 48 -3.65 15.72 16.32
C MET A 48 -4.15 17.05 15.79
N THR A 49 -4.70 17.80 16.74
CA THR A 49 -4.60 19.26 16.95
C THR A 49 -5.00 20.18 15.81
#